data_AF-A0A840ZNB6-F1
#
_entry.id   AF-A0A840ZNB6-F1
#
_cell.length_a   1.000
_cell.length_b   1.000
_cell.length_c   1.000
_cell.angle_alpha   90.00
_cell.angle_beta   90.00
_cell.angle_gamma   90.00
#
_symmetry.space_group_name_H-M   'P 1'
#
loop_
_entity.id
_entity.type
_entity.pdbx_description
1 polymer ?
#
loop_
_entity_poly.entity_id
_entity_poly.type
_entity_poly.pdbx_seq_one_letter_code
_entity_poly.pdbx_strand_id
1 'polypeptide(L)'
;MSFNKLCADHLRAQHLARSGEKLGSGHAHEIVAAFFGYGSAAALSQEVKYPLTDLEQAAFLVPDLKGMDQRLSALRGLPPSLPSVDDIATELSAFLVANGHFTGQVWQARQLDDDINGYVQKEASQIEDALGGEMAGTNAYFDEINLDEYGYQSTPDAWIVTVMGTFDGENDPDSTYVGDRIDFSTTMTFDRVAGRTAFADPELDTGGAVDRSGYYDPE
;
A
#
# COMPACT_ATOMS: atom_id res chain seq x y z
N MET A 1 -26.96 3.24 9.25
CA MET A 1 -26.54 1.83 9.41
C MET A 1 -25.01 1.83 9.34
N SER A 2 -24.29 1.18 10.26
CA SER A 2 -22.83 1.31 10.31
C SER A 2 -22.14 0.40 9.28
N PHE A 3 -21.11 0.92 8.61
CA PHE A 3 -20.34 0.21 7.56
C PHE A 3 -19.77 -1.13 8.04
N ASN A 4 -19.30 -1.18 9.29
CA ASN A 4 -18.82 -2.41 9.92
C ASN A 4 -19.89 -3.52 9.99
N LYS A 5 -21.16 -3.15 10.14
CA LYS A 5 -22.28 -4.08 10.20
C LYS A 5 -22.61 -4.62 8.82
N LEU A 6 -22.59 -3.76 7.79
CA LEU A 6 -22.81 -4.19 6.41
C LEU A 6 -21.79 -5.25 5.98
N CYS A 7 -20.50 -5.01 6.25
CA CYS A 7 -19.44 -5.97 5.95
C CYS A 7 -19.60 -7.28 6.75
N ALA A 8 -19.92 -7.19 8.05
CA ALA A 8 -20.10 -8.36 8.89
C ALA A 8 -21.32 -9.19 8.47
N ASP A 9 -22.43 -8.55 8.13
CA ASP A 9 -23.64 -9.22 7.65
C ASP A 9 -23.39 -9.88 6.28
N HIS A 10 -22.65 -9.22 5.38
CA HIS A 10 -22.22 -9.80 4.10
C HIS A 10 -21.38 -11.06 4.31
N LEU A 11 -20.32 -10.99 5.13
CA LEU A 11 -19.43 -12.11 5.40
C LEU A 11 -20.19 -13.33 5.95
N ARG A 12 -21.16 -13.07 6.85
CA ARG A 12 -22.01 -14.13 7.42
C ARG A 12 -22.94 -14.74 6.38
N ALA A 13 -23.54 -13.92 5.52
CA ALA A 13 -24.43 -14.38 4.47
C ALA A 13 -23.68 -15.26 3.45
N GLN A 14 -22.49 -14.83 3.02
CA GLN A 14 -21.68 -15.59 2.08
C GLN A 14 -21.14 -16.88 2.69
N HIS A 15 -20.67 -16.84 3.94
CA HIS A 15 -20.23 -18.06 4.62
C HIS A 15 -21.37 -19.08 4.75
N LEU A 16 -22.58 -18.64 5.12
CA LEU A 16 -23.76 -19.49 5.20
C LEU A 16 -24.14 -20.08 3.84
N ALA A 17 -24.11 -19.27 2.78
CA ALA A 17 -24.44 -19.72 1.44
C ALA A 17 -23.45 -20.78 0.90
N ARG A 18 -22.16 -20.62 1.20
CA ARG A 18 -21.09 -21.52 0.73
C ARG A 18 -20.99 -22.82 1.53
N SER A 19 -21.10 -22.74 2.87
CA SER A 19 -20.80 -23.87 3.76
C SER A 19 -22.03 -24.52 4.39
N GLY A 20 -23.17 -23.82 4.43
CA GLY A 20 -24.33 -24.20 5.25
C GLY A 20 -24.14 -23.95 6.75
N GLU A 21 -22.95 -23.52 7.19
CA GLU A 21 -22.63 -23.22 8.59
C GLU A 21 -22.86 -21.73 8.92
N LYS A 22 -23.17 -21.45 10.18
CA LYS A 22 -23.37 -20.07 10.64
C LYS A 22 -22.06 -19.49 11.16
N LEU A 23 -21.64 -18.36 10.59
CA LEU A 23 -20.64 -17.51 11.21
C LEU A 23 -21.29 -16.65 12.30
N GLY A 24 -20.78 -16.75 13.53
CA GLY A 24 -21.25 -15.97 14.68
C GLY A 24 -21.10 -14.46 14.44
N SER A 25 -22.07 -13.68 14.90
CA SER A 25 -22.06 -12.21 14.71
C SER A 25 -20.80 -11.55 15.28
N GLY A 26 -20.40 -11.95 16.49
CA GLY A 26 -19.19 -11.45 17.13
C GLY A 26 -17.96 -11.74 16.29
N HIS A 27 -17.77 -12.99 15.85
CA HIS A 27 -16.64 -13.37 14.99
C HIS A 27 -16.60 -12.55 13.69
N ALA A 28 -17.74 -12.37 13.01
CA ALA A 28 -17.77 -11.58 11.79
C ALA A 28 -17.33 -10.12 12.03
N HIS A 29 -17.79 -9.48 13.10
CA HIS A 29 -17.35 -8.12 13.43
C HIS A 29 -15.87 -8.06 13.81
N GLU A 30 -15.34 -9.08 14.47
CA GLU A 30 -13.92 -9.15 14.82
C GLU A 30 -13.03 -9.32 13.58
N ILE A 31 -13.46 -10.15 12.62
CA ILE A 31 -12.77 -10.34 11.35
C ILE A 31 -12.79 -9.04 10.53
N VAL A 32 -13.95 -8.38 10.43
CA VAL A 32 -14.09 -7.09 9.75
C VAL A 32 -13.23 -6.01 10.42
N ALA A 33 -13.15 -5.99 11.74
CA ALA A 33 -12.28 -5.06 12.45
C ALA A 33 -10.80 -5.26 12.10
N ALA A 34 -10.35 -6.51 12.07
CA ALA A 34 -8.98 -6.83 11.67
C ALA A 34 -8.70 -6.48 10.20
N PHE A 35 -9.66 -6.69 9.30
CA PHE A 35 -9.55 -6.25 7.89
C PHE A 35 -9.26 -4.75 7.77
N PHE A 36 -9.86 -3.93 8.64
CA PHE A 36 -9.62 -2.48 8.71
C PHE A 36 -8.45 -2.07 9.64
N GLY A 37 -7.62 -3.02 10.08
CA GLY A 37 -6.42 -2.79 10.89
C GLY A 37 -6.67 -2.56 12.39
N TYR A 38 -7.85 -2.93 12.90
CA TYR A 38 -8.20 -2.80 14.32
C TYR A 38 -8.10 -4.14 15.04
N GLY A 39 -7.50 -4.13 16.23
CA GLY A 39 -7.37 -5.32 17.08
C GLY A 39 -8.69 -5.84 17.67
N SER A 40 -9.79 -5.07 17.56
CA SER A 40 -11.12 -5.54 17.98
C SER A 40 -12.28 -4.77 17.33
N ALA A 41 -13.45 -5.40 17.30
CA ALA A 41 -14.70 -4.75 16.89
C ALA A 41 -15.05 -3.51 17.72
N ALA A 42 -14.74 -3.53 19.02
CA ALA A 42 -14.93 -2.38 19.90
C ALA A 42 -14.03 -1.21 19.50
N ALA A 43 -12.76 -1.47 19.21
CA ALA A 43 -11.80 -0.44 18.78
C ALA A 43 -12.23 0.20 17.45
N LEU A 44 -12.67 -0.60 16.47
CA LEU A 44 -13.22 -0.06 15.22
C LEU A 44 -14.48 0.79 15.46
N SER A 45 -15.35 0.36 16.38
CA SER A 45 -16.58 1.10 16.68
C SER A 45 -16.35 2.42 17.43
N GLN A 46 -15.15 2.60 18.00
CA GLN A 46 -14.73 3.84 18.66
C GLN A 46 -13.91 4.75 17.73
N GLU A 47 -13.69 4.35 16.48
CA GLU A 47 -13.01 5.20 15.50
C GLU A 47 -13.91 6.40 15.13
N VAL A 48 -13.34 7.59 15.25
CA VAL A 48 -14.01 8.86 14.95
C VAL A 48 -13.20 9.71 13.98
N LYS A 49 -11.87 9.57 13.98
CA LYS A 49 -10.97 10.37 13.14
C LYS A 49 -10.99 9.89 11.69
N TYR A 50 -11.03 8.58 11.48
CA TYR A 50 -11.02 7.95 10.15
C TYR A 50 -12.24 7.04 9.97
N PRO A 51 -13.47 7.60 9.92
CA PRO A 51 -14.68 6.80 9.87
C PRO A 51 -14.76 6.02 8.56
N LEU A 52 -15.28 4.78 8.62
CA LEU A 52 -15.44 3.94 7.42
C LEU A 52 -16.44 4.50 6.39
N THR A 53 -17.18 5.55 6.72
CA THR A 53 -18.04 6.26 5.76
C THR A 53 -17.24 6.97 4.69
N ASP A 54 -15.97 7.25 4.94
CA ASP A 54 -15.12 8.04 4.04
C ASP A 54 -14.34 7.15 3.07
N LEU A 55 -14.59 5.83 3.07
CA LEU A 55 -13.93 4.86 2.18
C LEU A 55 -14.03 5.24 0.69
N GLU A 56 -15.12 5.88 0.27
CA GLU A 56 -15.29 6.34 -1.12
C GLU A 56 -14.28 7.41 -1.54
N GLN A 57 -13.64 8.09 -0.58
CA GLN A 57 -12.63 9.11 -0.83
C GLN A 57 -11.21 8.53 -0.90
N ALA A 58 -11.03 7.25 -0.54
CA ALA A 58 -9.72 6.60 -0.56
C ALA A 58 -9.33 6.19 -1.98
N ALA A 59 -8.06 6.40 -2.33
CA ALA A 59 -7.47 5.93 -3.57
C ALA A 59 -6.93 4.50 -3.44
N PHE A 60 -6.53 4.10 -2.24
CA PHE A 60 -5.95 2.78 -1.96
C PHE A 60 -6.64 2.10 -0.79
N LEU A 61 -6.78 0.78 -0.89
CA LEU A 61 -7.18 -0.10 0.20
C LEU A 61 -6.13 -1.20 0.34
N VAL A 62 -5.48 -1.26 1.51
CA VAL A 62 -4.42 -2.21 1.85
C VAL A 62 -4.85 -3.01 3.09
N PRO A 63 -5.63 -4.10 2.93
CA PRO A 63 -6.13 -4.86 4.07
C PRO A 63 -5.01 -5.39 4.98
N ASP A 64 -5.21 -5.35 6.30
CA ASP A 64 -4.22 -5.83 7.28
C ASP A 64 -4.26 -7.37 7.40
N LEU A 65 -3.75 -8.06 6.38
CA LEU A 65 -3.77 -9.54 6.31
C LEU A 65 -3.05 -10.17 7.52
N LYS A 66 -1.95 -9.54 7.98
CA LYS A 66 -1.22 -10.01 9.16
C LYS A 66 -2.04 -9.86 10.44
N GLY A 67 -2.71 -8.72 10.62
CA GLY A 67 -3.65 -8.49 11.71
C GLY A 67 -4.85 -9.44 11.67
N MET A 68 -5.34 -9.76 10.47
CA MET A 68 -6.37 -10.77 10.26
C MET A 68 -5.91 -12.16 10.70
N ASP A 69 -4.73 -12.63 10.29
CA ASP A 69 -4.17 -13.92 10.74
C ASP A 69 -4.06 -13.99 12.27
N GLN A 70 -3.54 -12.93 12.88
CA GLN A 70 -3.45 -12.81 14.35
C GLN A 70 -4.83 -12.85 15.00
N ARG A 71 -5.84 -12.19 14.40
CA ARG A 71 -7.19 -12.18 14.94
C ARG A 71 -7.84 -13.56 14.83
N LEU A 72 -7.77 -14.19 13.65
CA LEU A 72 -8.38 -15.51 13.42
C LEU A 72 -7.76 -16.58 14.34
N SER A 73 -6.43 -16.54 14.56
CA SER A 73 -5.75 -17.47 15.47
C SER A 73 -6.12 -17.27 16.95
N ALA A 74 -6.51 -16.06 17.35
CA ALA A 74 -6.91 -15.75 18.73
C ALA A 74 -8.40 -16.05 19.02
N LEU A 75 -9.26 -16.09 18.00
CA LEU A 75 -10.69 -16.34 18.17
C LEU A 75 -10.96 -17.83 18.41
N ARG A 76 -11.81 -18.13 19.41
CA ARG A 76 -12.22 -19.49 19.75
C ARG A 76 -13.56 -19.82 19.13
N GLY A 77 -13.74 -21.07 18.69
CA GLY A 77 -15.03 -21.53 18.14
C GLY A 77 -15.33 -20.95 16.75
N LEU A 78 -14.30 -20.63 15.98
CA LEU A 78 -14.47 -20.38 14.55
C LEU A 78 -14.92 -21.68 13.84
N PRO A 79 -15.80 -21.58 12.84
CA PRO A 79 -16.21 -22.73 12.06
C PRO A 79 -15.00 -23.29 11.29
N PRO A 80 -14.83 -24.63 11.20
CA PRO A 80 -13.70 -25.23 10.50
C PRO A 80 -13.75 -25.00 8.98
N SER A 81 -14.93 -24.68 8.45
CA SER A 81 -15.14 -24.34 7.04
C SER A 81 -14.87 -22.86 6.71
N LEU A 82 -14.36 -22.07 7.67
CA LEU A 82 -14.02 -20.68 7.44
C LEU A 82 -12.91 -20.58 6.37
N PRO A 83 -13.05 -19.70 5.36
CA PRO A 83 -12.02 -19.53 4.33
C PRO A 83 -10.71 -18.98 4.90
N SER A 84 -9.68 -18.98 4.05
CA SER A 84 -8.39 -18.35 4.37
C SER A 84 -8.54 -16.83 4.57
N VAL A 85 -7.56 -16.20 5.22
CA VAL A 85 -7.51 -14.74 5.36
C VAL A 85 -7.51 -14.05 3.99
N ASP A 86 -6.76 -14.60 3.03
CA ASP A 86 -6.68 -14.07 1.66
C ASP A 86 -8.04 -14.15 0.95
N ASP A 87 -8.79 -15.24 1.11
CA ASP A 87 -10.14 -15.38 0.55
C ASP A 87 -11.14 -14.40 1.21
N ILE A 88 -11.06 -14.26 2.53
CA ILE A 88 -11.93 -13.34 3.28
C ILE A 88 -11.64 -11.89 2.87
N ALA A 89 -10.37 -11.50 2.77
CA ALA A 89 -9.97 -10.17 2.32
C ALA A 89 -10.45 -9.91 0.90
N THR A 90 -10.27 -10.88 -0.01
CA THR A 90 -10.77 -10.80 -1.39
C THR A 90 -12.28 -10.57 -1.43
N GLU A 91 -13.04 -11.33 -0.64
CA GLU A 91 -14.49 -11.23 -0.60
C GLU A 91 -14.97 -9.87 -0.07
N LEU A 92 -14.34 -9.37 1.01
CA LEU A 92 -14.67 -8.07 1.58
C LEU A 92 -14.31 -6.93 0.63
N SER A 93 -13.13 -6.96 0.02
CA SER A 93 -12.70 -6.00 -0.99
C SER A 93 -13.67 -5.98 -2.19
N ALA A 94 -14.00 -7.16 -2.73
CA ALA A 94 -14.94 -7.28 -3.84
C ALA A 94 -16.35 -6.78 -3.47
N PHE A 95 -16.81 -7.05 -2.26
CA PHE A 95 -18.08 -6.52 -1.75
C PHE A 95 -18.09 -4.99 -1.70
N LEU A 96 -17.03 -4.38 -1.18
CA LEU A 96 -16.90 -2.92 -1.09
C LEU A 96 -16.93 -2.29 -2.50
N VAL A 97 -16.19 -2.84 -3.45
CA VAL A 97 -16.16 -2.35 -4.83
C VAL A 97 -17.51 -2.55 -5.52
N ALA A 98 -18.10 -3.74 -5.46
CA ALA A 98 -19.34 -4.07 -6.15
C ALA A 98 -20.56 -3.24 -5.66
N ASN A 99 -20.52 -2.74 -4.42
CA ASN A 99 -21.58 -1.92 -3.84
C ASN A 99 -21.26 -0.41 -3.91
N GLY A 100 -20.19 -0.02 -4.61
CA GLY A 100 -19.81 1.39 -4.78
C GLY A 100 -19.34 2.04 -3.48
N HIS A 101 -18.88 1.24 -2.52
CA HIS A 101 -18.34 1.74 -1.25
C HIS A 101 -16.86 2.08 -1.33
N PHE A 102 -16.16 1.58 -2.34
CA PHE A 102 -14.77 1.88 -2.63
C PHE A 102 -14.55 1.80 -4.14
N THR A 103 -13.80 2.73 -4.72
CA THR A 103 -13.55 2.81 -6.16
C THR A 103 -12.06 2.84 -6.52
N GLY A 104 -11.18 2.84 -5.52
CA GLY A 104 -9.75 2.90 -5.70
C GLY A 104 -9.11 1.54 -6.00
N GLN A 105 -7.79 1.48 -5.85
CA GLN A 105 -6.99 0.27 -6.02
C GLN A 105 -6.94 -0.53 -4.73
N VAL A 106 -7.04 -1.86 -4.83
CA VAL A 106 -6.86 -2.76 -3.69
C VAL A 106 -5.49 -3.42 -3.80
N TRP A 107 -4.60 -3.15 -2.85
CA TRP A 107 -3.32 -3.84 -2.74
C TRP A 107 -3.47 -4.94 -1.69
N GLN A 108 -3.61 -6.17 -2.17
CA GLN A 108 -3.99 -7.32 -1.33
C GLN A 108 -2.91 -8.40 -1.29
N ALA A 109 -1.65 -7.98 -1.38
CA ALA A 109 -0.51 -8.88 -1.27
C ALA A 109 0.04 -8.91 0.16
N ARG A 110 0.58 -10.06 0.55
CA ARG A 110 1.28 -10.21 1.85
C ARG A 110 2.63 -9.49 1.86
N GLN A 111 3.20 -9.28 0.67
CA GLN A 111 4.35 -8.43 0.40
C GLN A 111 3.93 -7.45 -0.69
N LEU A 112 4.13 -6.15 -0.45
CA LEU A 112 3.61 -5.09 -1.32
C LEU A 112 4.64 -4.60 -2.33
N ASP A 113 5.82 -5.23 -2.39
CA ASP A 113 6.97 -4.82 -3.20
C ASP A 113 6.58 -4.68 -4.69
N ASP A 114 5.80 -5.63 -5.23
CA ASP A 114 5.32 -5.59 -6.61
C ASP A 114 4.29 -4.48 -6.87
N ASP A 115 3.35 -4.27 -5.93
CA ASP A 115 2.33 -3.22 -6.02
C ASP A 115 2.99 -1.82 -5.99
N ILE A 116 3.96 -1.66 -5.09
CA ILE A 116 4.73 -0.41 -4.93
C ILE A 116 5.63 -0.17 -6.14
N ASN A 117 6.35 -1.18 -6.61
CA ASN A 117 7.16 -1.08 -7.83
C ASN A 117 6.26 -0.68 -9.01
N GLY A 118 5.12 -1.34 -9.19
CA GLY A 118 4.15 -0.99 -10.23
C GLY A 118 3.68 0.46 -10.13
N TYR A 119 3.45 0.98 -8.92
CA TYR A 119 3.11 2.39 -8.71
C TYR A 119 4.26 3.33 -9.05
N VAL A 120 5.47 3.05 -8.55
CA VAL A 120 6.67 3.87 -8.79
C VAL A 120 6.99 3.95 -10.28
N GLN A 121 6.91 2.83 -11.00
CA GLN A 121 7.12 2.80 -12.45
C GLN A 121 6.04 3.57 -13.22
N LYS A 122 4.80 3.55 -12.73
CA LYS A 122 3.71 4.36 -13.29
C LYS A 122 3.92 5.86 -13.08
N GLU A 123 4.50 6.25 -11.95
CA GLU A 123 4.79 7.64 -11.58
C GLU A 123 6.25 8.06 -11.85
N ALA A 124 6.98 7.29 -12.68
CA ALA A 124 8.39 7.51 -12.97
C ALA A 124 8.69 8.94 -13.42
N SER A 125 7.81 9.55 -14.23
CA SER A 125 7.96 10.93 -14.68
C SER A 125 8.05 11.96 -13.54
N GLN A 126 7.36 11.74 -12.42
CA GLN A 126 7.45 12.64 -11.27
C GLN A 126 8.82 12.53 -10.58
N ILE A 127 9.37 11.33 -10.53
CA ILE A 127 10.69 11.03 -9.96
C ILE A 127 11.78 11.63 -10.88
N GLU A 128 11.65 11.45 -12.20
CA GLU A 128 12.52 12.07 -13.19
C GLU A 128 12.53 13.59 -13.09
N ASP A 129 11.35 14.22 -13.00
CA ASP A 129 11.22 15.67 -12.85
C ASP A 129 11.91 16.17 -11.57
N ALA A 130 11.78 15.44 -10.45
CA ALA A 130 12.42 15.77 -9.19
C ALA A 130 13.95 15.64 -9.24
N LEU A 131 14.47 14.66 -10.00
CA LEU A 131 15.90 14.42 -10.19
C LEU A 131 16.51 15.25 -11.33
N GLY A 132 15.70 16.01 -12.08
CA GLY A 132 16.13 16.74 -13.27
C GLY A 132 17.29 17.72 -13.02
N GLY A 133 17.42 18.27 -11.81
CA GLY A 133 18.57 19.10 -11.42
C GLY A 133 19.89 18.32 -11.36
N GLU A 134 19.87 17.11 -10.81
CA GLU A 134 21.03 16.22 -10.76
C GLU A 134 21.37 15.70 -12.16
N MET A 135 20.35 15.34 -12.96
CA MET A 135 20.52 14.92 -14.36
C MET A 135 21.15 16.02 -15.21
N ALA A 136 20.71 17.27 -15.07
CA ALA A 136 21.28 18.40 -15.79
C ALA A 136 22.74 18.71 -15.37
N GLY A 137 23.17 18.20 -14.21
CA GLY A 137 24.55 18.27 -13.74
C GLY A 137 25.48 17.25 -14.42
N THR A 138 24.96 16.37 -15.28
CA THR A 138 25.74 15.36 -16.00
C THR A 138 25.68 15.55 -17.52
N ASN A 139 26.48 14.76 -18.23
CA ASN A 139 26.41 14.62 -19.70
C ASN A 139 25.84 13.24 -20.07
N ALA A 140 24.86 12.73 -19.30
CA ALA A 140 24.26 11.42 -19.50
C ALA A 140 22.78 11.52 -19.87
N TYR A 141 22.31 10.55 -20.66
CA TYR A 141 20.90 10.36 -20.99
C TYR A 141 20.33 9.25 -20.10
N PHE A 142 19.44 9.60 -19.18
CA PHE A 142 18.85 8.66 -18.23
C PHE A 142 17.53 8.09 -18.78
N ASP A 143 17.34 6.78 -18.63
CA ASP A 143 16.17 6.07 -19.14
C ASP A 143 15.72 4.85 -18.31
N GLU A 144 16.50 4.41 -17.31
CA GLU A 144 16.18 3.21 -16.53
C GLU A 144 16.18 3.45 -15.01
N ILE A 145 15.00 3.36 -14.38
CA ILE A 145 14.83 3.34 -12.92
C ILE A 145 14.85 1.90 -12.42
N ASN A 146 15.86 1.58 -11.62
CA ASN A 146 16.01 0.31 -10.91
C ASN A 146 15.69 0.50 -9.42
N LEU A 147 14.87 -0.38 -8.85
CA LEU A 147 14.49 -0.32 -7.43
C LEU A 147 15.17 -1.44 -6.65
N ASP A 148 15.84 -1.09 -5.56
CA ASP A 148 16.69 -2.01 -4.80
C ASP A 148 16.10 -2.36 -3.42
N GLU A 149 15.68 -1.34 -2.67
CA GLU A 149 15.27 -1.50 -1.28
C GLU A 149 13.93 -0.81 -1.00
N TYR A 150 13.13 -1.46 -0.14
CA TYR A 150 11.82 -0.98 0.29
C TYR A 150 11.74 -0.95 1.82
N GLY A 151 11.22 0.15 2.35
CA GLY A 151 10.95 0.35 3.77
C GLY A 151 9.51 0.76 4.00
N TYR A 152 8.87 0.20 5.03
CA TYR A 152 7.48 0.48 5.37
C TYR A 152 7.32 0.90 6.82
N GLN A 153 6.58 1.98 7.05
CA GLN A 153 6.23 2.43 8.39
C GLN A 153 4.79 2.90 8.45
N SER A 154 4.02 2.42 9.42
CA SER A 154 2.69 2.97 9.72
C SER A 154 2.80 3.96 10.88
N THR A 155 2.36 5.19 10.67
CA THR A 155 2.13 6.18 11.73
C THR A 155 0.64 6.20 12.10
N PRO A 156 0.17 6.88 13.17
CA PRO A 156 -1.26 6.98 13.44
C PRO A 156 -2.10 7.62 12.33
N ASP A 157 -1.48 8.35 11.41
CA ASP A 157 -2.17 9.20 10.45
C ASP A 157 -1.83 8.88 8.99
N ALA A 158 -0.76 8.15 8.74
CA ALA A 158 -0.30 7.80 7.40
C ALA A 158 0.35 6.43 7.35
N TRP A 159 0.49 5.90 6.13
CA TRP A 159 1.42 4.84 5.80
C TRP A 159 2.53 5.43 4.94
N ILE A 160 3.77 5.25 5.38
CA ILE A 160 4.95 5.81 4.74
C ILE A 160 5.72 4.66 4.11
N VAL A 161 5.96 4.79 2.81
CA VAL A 161 6.76 3.85 2.03
C VAL A 161 8.00 4.58 1.55
N THR A 162 9.18 4.08 1.87
CA THR A 162 10.44 4.59 1.34
C THR A 162 10.98 3.57 0.35
N VAL A 163 11.25 4.03 -0.85
CA VAL A 163 11.87 3.23 -1.91
C VAL A 163 13.24 3.83 -2.20
N MET A 164 14.24 2.97 -2.35
CA MET A 164 15.59 3.35 -2.75
C MET A 164 15.96 2.60 -4.02
N GLY A 165 16.74 3.25 -4.87
CA GLY A 165 17.12 2.68 -6.15
C GLY A 165 18.13 3.53 -6.90
N THR A 166 18.32 3.18 -8.15
CA THR A 166 19.22 3.87 -9.07
C THR A 166 18.45 4.37 -10.27
N PHE A 167 18.83 5.53 -10.76
CA PHE A 167 18.45 6.00 -12.07
C PHE A 167 19.71 6.00 -12.93
N ASP A 168 19.78 5.01 -13.80
CA ASP A 168 20.93 4.77 -14.66
C ASP A 168 20.72 5.43 -16.03
N GLY A 169 21.82 5.88 -16.62
CA GLY A 169 21.84 6.50 -17.93
C GLY A 169 23.11 6.18 -18.70
N GLU A 170 23.14 6.64 -19.94
CA GLU A 170 24.28 6.45 -20.84
C GLU A 170 25.03 7.78 -21.02
N ASN A 171 26.33 7.79 -20.68
CA ASN A 171 27.18 8.95 -20.93
C ASN A 171 27.39 9.19 -22.43
N ASP A 172 27.35 10.46 -22.84
CA ASP A 172 27.73 10.86 -24.19
C ASP A 172 29.23 10.59 -24.44
N PRO A 173 29.59 9.69 -25.38
CA PRO A 173 30.98 9.30 -25.63
C PRO A 173 31.87 10.45 -26.15
N ASP A 174 31.27 11.53 -26.65
CA ASP A 174 31.99 12.72 -27.11
C ASP A 174 32.19 13.78 -25.98
N SER A 175 31.64 13.52 -24.80
CA SER A 175 31.68 14.42 -23.64
C SER A 175 32.55 13.86 -22.50
N THR A 176 33.00 14.74 -21.60
CA THR A 176 33.69 14.29 -20.38
C THR A 176 32.71 13.55 -19.48
N TYR A 177 33.15 12.44 -18.88
CA TYR A 177 32.39 11.71 -17.88
C TYR A 177 32.15 12.59 -16.64
N VAL A 178 30.91 12.76 -16.23
CA VAL A 178 30.51 13.54 -15.02
C VAL A 178 29.61 12.72 -14.07
N GLY A 179 29.49 11.41 -14.34
CA GLY A 179 28.53 10.52 -13.70
C GLY A 179 27.35 10.21 -14.63
N ASP A 180 26.92 8.95 -14.61
CA ASP A 180 25.84 8.38 -15.44
C ASP A 180 24.85 7.58 -14.59
N ARG A 181 24.97 7.66 -13.26
CA ARG A 181 24.11 7.01 -12.30
C ARG A 181 23.73 7.99 -11.20
N ILE A 182 22.45 7.98 -10.81
CA ILE A 182 21.93 8.71 -9.66
C ILE A 182 21.41 7.68 -8.66
N ASP A 183 21.97 7.65 -7.45
CA ASP A 183 21.34 6.93 -6.35
C ASP A 183 20.23 7.82 -5.79
N PHE A 184 19.00 7.31 -5.72
CA PHE A 184 17.85 8.08 -5.27
C PHE A 184 17.07 7.38 -4.15
N SER A 185 16.29 8.18 -3.43
CA SER A 185 15.29 7.73 -2.50
C SER A 185 13.99 8.51 -2.71
N THR A 186 12.88 7.79 -2.79
CA THR A 186 11.54 8.35 -2.88
C THR A 186 10.76 7.94 -1.64
N THR A 187 10.23 8.93 -0.92
CA THR A 187 9.29 8.71 0.18
C THR A 187 7.88 8.98 -0.31
N MET A 188 7.02 7.96 -0.23
CA MET A 188 5.61 8.02 -0.54
C MET A 188 4.81 8.12 0.77
N THR A 189 4.04 9.20 0.92
CA THR A 189 3.21 9.40 2.12
C THR A 189 1.74 9.19 1.78
N PHE A 190 1.20 8.05 2.20
CA PHE A 190 -0.20 7.68 2.04
C PHE A 190 -1.00 8.14 3.27
N ASP A 191 -1.66 9.28 3.17
CA ASP A 191 -2.51 9.78 4.24
C ASP A 191 -3.73 8.88 4.45
N ARG A 192 -4.06 8.59 5.71
CA ARG A 192 -5.24 7.77 6.04
C ARG A 192 -6.51 8.53 5.73
N VAL A 193 -7.46 7.82 5.15
CA VAL A 193 -8.79 8.33 4.83
C VAL A 193 -9.85 7.62 5.68
N ALA A 194 -9.82 6.29 5.70
CA ALA A 194 -10.82 5.49 6.42
C ALA A 194 -10.20 4.25 7.07
N GLY A 195 -10.57 4.01 8.32
CA GLY A 195 -9.96 2.95 9.12
C GLY A 195 -8.43 3.12 9.21
N ARG A 196 -7.70 2.01 9.25
CA ARG A 196 -6.22 2.00 9.25
C ARG A 196 -5.62 1.42 7.97
N THR A 197 -6.47 1.17 6.97
CA THR A 197 -6.13 0.42 5.77
C THR A 197 -6.57 1.11 4.48
N ALA A 198 -7.35 2.20 4.55
CA ALA A 198 -7.72 2.96 3.37
C ALA A 198 -7.01 4.33 3.35
N PHE A 199 -6.37 4.64 2.23
CA PHE A 199 -5.46 5.77 2.09
C PHE A 199 -5.78 6.63 0.86
N ALA A 200 -5.37 7.89 0.92
CA ALA A 200 -5.36 8.81 -0.21
C ALA A 200 -4.26 8.43 -1.22
N ASP A 201 -4.27 9.11 -2.37
CA ASP A 201 -3.14 9.04 -3.31
C ASP A 201 -1.90 9.64 -2.63
N PRO A 202 -0.73 9.00 -2.72
CA PRO A 202 0.43 9.41 -1.94
C PRO A 202 1.07 10.69 -2.48
N GLU A 203 1.58 11.51 -1.58
CA GLU A 203 2.55 12.54 -1.95
C GLU A 203 3.93 11.89 -2.11
N LEU A 204 4.63 12.23 -3.20
CA LEU A 204 5.99 11.77 -3.50
C LEU A 204 7.00 12.86 -3.15
N ASP A 205 7.97 12.51 -2.31
CA ASP A 205 9.16 13.31 -2.04
C ASP A 205 10.41 12.54 -2.46
N THR A 206 11.05 12.99 -3.54
CA THR A 206 12.19 12.33 -4.17
C THR A 206 13.44 13.18 -4.01
N GLY A 207 14.49 12.56 -3.52
CA GLY A 207 15.84 13.13 -3.51
C GLY A 207 16.85 12.13 -4.05
N GLY A 208 17.98 12.62 -4.55
CA GLY A 208 19.06 11.77 -5.05
C GLY A 208 20.34 12.56 -5.25
N ALA A 209 21.40 11.85 -5.59
CA ALA A 209 22.68 12.46 -5.93
C ALA A 209 23.40 11.63 -7.00
N VAL A 210 24.09 12.32 -7.91
CA VAL A 210 24.95 11.67 -8.91
C VAL A 210 26.09 10.90 -8.24
N ASP A 211 26.28 9.64 -8.60
CA ASP A 211 27.47 8.88 -8.26
C ASP A 211 28.67 9.41 -9.06
N ARG A 212 29.62 10.03 -8.36
CA ARG A 212 30.86 10.59 -8.94
C ARG A 212 32.09 9.72 -8.66
N SER A 213 31.91 8.49 -8.19
CA SER A 213 33.03 7.60 -7.84
C SER A 213 33.95 7.27 -9.03
N GLY A 214 33.43 7.32 -10.26
CA GLY A 214 34.20 7.18 -11.50
C GLY A 214 34.80 8.46 -12.07
N TYR A 215 34.53 9.63 -11.48
CA TYR A 215 35.02 10.92 -11.97
C TYR A 215 36.52 11.06 -11.72
N TYR A 216 37.31 11.16 -12.79
CA TYR A 216 38.70 11.59 -12.74
C TYR A 216 38.78 13.06 -13.16
N ASP A 217 39.26 13.93 -12.27
CA ASP A 217 39.60 15.31 -12.58
C ASP A 217 41.01 15.34 -13.19
N PRO A 218 41.18 15.63 -14.50
CA PRO A 218 42.50 15.82 -15.07
C PRO A 218 42.98 17.24 -14.71
N GLU A 219 43.93 17.33 -13.76
CA GLU A 219 44.68 18.57 -13.48
C GLU A 219 45.29 19.22 -14.75
#